data_AF-A0A7V4JSM6-F1
#
_entry.id   AF-A0A7V4JSM6-F1
#
_cell.length_a   1.000
_cell.length_b   1.000
_cell.length_c   1.000
_cell.angle_alpha   90.00
_cell.angle_beta   90.00
_cell.angle_gamma   90.00
#
_symmetry.space_group_name_H-M   'P 1'
#
loop_
_entity.id
_entity.type
_entity.pdbx_description
1 polymer ?
#
loop_
_entity_poly.entity_id
_entity_poly.type
_entity_poly.pdbx_seq_one_letter_code
_entity_poly.pdbx_strand_id
1 'polypeptide(L)'
;MRDPISWRASLPFAVIALGVMVGLALYVPAEIRLAVLVVAVVQVCLIVAVGLVMSRRTLRAMARVVEVMRRLSNGEATVRLAPGRRATHAFVNTFNEMVAQFQERLIRAARERDEMAAVLEHMTDGVLIVDDAGRVQLMNNAAARLLGVTISEAMGQSFAQVVRDHNLIEALQV
;
A
#
# COMPACT_ATOMS: atom_id res chain seq x y z
N MET A 1 9.11 13.80 9.10
CA MET A 1 8.79 13.59 10.52
C MET A 1 8.17 14.88 11.05
N ARG A 2 6.87 14.87 11.39
CA ARG A 2 6.18 15.96 12.06
C ARG A 2 5.36 15.36 13.19
N ASP A 3 5.69 15.75 14.40
CA ASP A 3 5.27 15.07 15.62
C ASP A 3 3.76 15.24 15.90
N PRO A 4 3.07 14.19 16.41
CA PRO A 4 1.69 14.28 16.85
C PRO A 4 1.63 14.87 18.25
N ILE A 5 2.02 16.14 18.42
CA ILE A 5 2.14 16.79 19.75
C ILE A 5 1.09 17.88 20.01
N SER A 6 0.22 18.21 19.05
CA SER A 6 -0.68 19.37 19.19
C SER A 6 -1.78 19.23 20.25
N TRP A 7 -2.16 18.01 20.69
CA TRP A 7 -3.17 17.83 21.74
C TRP A 7 -2.60 17.95 23.16
N ARG A 8 -1.28 17.73 23.34
CA ARG A 8 -0.62 17.90 24.65
C ARG A 8 -0.31 19.37 24.94
N ALA A 9 -0.18 20.18 23.89
CA ALA A 9 0.07 21.62 24.03
C ALA A 9 -1.11 22.40 24.61
N SER A 10 -2.36 21.93 24.46
CA SER A 10 -3.55 22.65 24.95
C SER A 10 -3.97 22.30 26.38
N LEU A 11 -3.58 21.13 26.90
CA LEU A 11 -3.83 20.70 28.27
C LEU A 11 -3.31 21.67 29.35
N PRO A 12 -2.05 22.16 29.28
CA PRO A 12 -1.56 23.10 30.30
C PRO A 12 -2.33 24.43 30.28
N PHE A 13 -2.74 24.94 29.12
CA PHE A 13 -3.53 26.17 29.03
C PHE A 13 -4.93 26.01 29.63
N ALA A 14 -5.57 24.85 29.45
CA ALA A 14 -6.88 24.57 30.03
C ALA A 14 -6.84 24.54 31.56
N VAL A 15 -5.80 23.93 32.14
CA VAL A 15 -5.62 23.84 33.60
C VAL A 15 -5.34 25.22 34.20
N ILE A 16 -4.47 26.02 33.57
CA ILE A 16 -4.16 27.38 34.03
C ILE A 16 -5.41 28.27 33.96
N ALA A 17 -6.15 28.23 32.86
CA ALA A 17 -7.37 29.04 32.69
C ALA A 17 -8.47 28.64 33.69
N LEU A 18 -8.63 27.35 33.99
CA LEU A 18 -9.56 26.87 35.02
C LEU A 18 -9.14 27.36 36.42
N GLY A 19 -7.85 27.29 36.75
CA GLY A 19 -7.32 27.77 38.02
C GLY A 19 -7.50 29.26 38.24
N VAL A 20 -7.23 30.08 37.21
CA VAL A 20 -7.47 31.53 37.24
C VAL A 20 -8.95 31.85 37.46
N MET A 21 -9.84 31.10 36.80
CA MET A 21 -11.29 31.29 36.93
C MET A 21 -11.84 30.92 38.32
N VAL A 22 -11.38 29.81 38.89
CA VAL A 22 -11.75 29.42 40.26
C VAL A 22 -11.22 30.43 41.27
N GLY A 23 -9.99 30.92 41.09
CA GLY A 23 -9.42 31.98 41.93
C GLY A 23 -10.22 33.29 41.85
N LEU A 24 -10.63 33.70 40.64
CA LEU A 24 -11.46 34.88 40.43
C LEU A 24 -12.83 34.73 41.11
N ALA A 25 -13.45 33.55 41.01
CA ALA A 25 -14.76 33.27 41.62
C ALA A 25 -14.76 33.35 43.16
N LEU A 26 -13.61 33.09 43.80
CA LEU A 26 -13.42 33.18 45.26
C LEU A 26 -13.10 34.60 45.73
N TYR A 27 -12.50 35.43 44.86
CA TYR A 27 -12.10 36.81 45.16
C TYR A 27 -13.22 37.84 44.91
N VAL A 28 -14.11 37.55 43.95
CA VAL A 28 -15.16 38.47 43.49
C VAL A 28 -16.37 38.46 44.44
N PRO A 29 -17.03 39.62 44.67
CA PRO A 29 -18.23 39.71 45.50
C PRO A 29 -19.37 38.80 45.03
N ALA A 30 -20.26 38.45 45.96
CA ALA A 30 -21.33 37.48 45.76
C ALA A 30 -22.24 37.78 44.56
N GLU A 31 -22.41 39.06 44.22
CA GLU A 31 -23.26 39.57 43.15
C GLU A 31 -22.80 39.12 41.74
N ILE A 32 -21.50 38.94 41.54
CA ILE A 32 -20.92 38.64 40.21
C ILE A 32 -20.48 37.17 40.10
N ARG A 33 -20.46 36.43 41.22
CA ARG A 33 -20.01 35.03 41.29
C ARG A 33 -20.77 34.07 40.36
N LEU A 34 -22.07 34.27 40.15
CA LEU A 34 -22.85 33.48 39.20
C LEU A 34 -22.34 33.66 37.76
N ALA A 35 -22.02 34.90 37.37
CA ALA A 35 -21.50 35.19 36.05
C ALA A 35 -20.15 34.49 35.81
N VAL A 36 -19.25 34.50 36.81
CA VAL A 36 -17.96 33.78 36.73
C VAL A 36 -18.16 32.27 36.58
N LEU A 37 -19.08 31.67 37.33
CA LEU A 37 -19.40 30.24 37.21
C LEU A 37 -19.96 29.88 35.82
N VAL A 38 -20.84 30.73 35.27
CA VAL A 38 -21.39 30.52 33.91
C VAL A 38 -20.29 30.55 32.86
N VAL A 39 -19.37 31.52 32.93
CA VAL A 39 -18.22 31.59 32.00
C VAL A 39 -17.35 30.33 32.13
N ALA A 40 -17.21 29.77 33.34
CA ALA A 40 -16.38 28.58 33.58
C ALA A 40 -16.96 27.36 32.90
N VAL A 41 -18.27 27.17 33.06
CA VAL A 41 -19.01 26.08 32.41
C VAL A 41 -18.93 26.23 30.89
N VAL A 42 -19.16 27.43 30.35
CA VAL A 42 -19.09 27.69 28.91
C VAL A 42 -17.69 27.35 28.36
N GLN A 43 -16.63 27.73 29.06
CA GLN A 43 -15.26 27.42 28.67
C GLN A 43 -14.98 25.91 28.66
N VAL A 44 -15.40 25.18 29.69
CA VAL A 44 -15.26 23.72 29.76
C VAL A 44 -16.03 23.05 28.63
N CYS A 45 -17.29 23.47 28.40
CA CYS A 45 -18.10 22.97 27.29
C CYS A 45 -17.43 23.23 25.93
N LEU A 46 -16.81 24.39 25.74
CA LEU A 46 -16.09 24.74 24.51
C LEU A 46 -14.86 23.84 24.30
N ILE A 47 -14.07 23.59 25.35
CA ILE A 47 -12.90 22.69 25.30
C ILE A 47 -13.34 21.27 24.92
N VAL A 48 -14.39 20.76 25.57
CA VAL A 48 -14.94 19.43 25.29
C VAL A 48 -15.48 19.35 23.86
N ALA A 49 -16.24 20.35 23.42
CA ALA A 49 -16.80 20.41 22.07
C ALA A 49 -15.70 20.41 20.99
N VAL A 50 -14.66 21.24 21.15
CA VAL A 50 -13.51 21.29 20.24
C VAL A 50 -12.77 19.94 20.23
N GLY A 51 -12.55 19.35 21.41
CA GLY A 51 -11.93 18.03 21.54
C GLY A 51 -12.70 16.94 20.81
N LEU A 52 -14.03 16.88 20.99
CA LEU A 52 -14.90 15.91 20.31
C LEU A 52 -14.91 16.10 18.79
N VAL A 53 -14.96 17.35 18.31
CA VAL A 53 -14.92 17.65 16.87
C VAL A 53 -13.59 17.24 16.27
N MET A 54 -12.47 17.55 16.93
CA MET A 54 -11.13 17.25 16.43
C MET A 54 -10.87 15.73 16.44
N SER A 55 -11.24 15.05 17.53
CA SER A 55 -11.16 13.59 17.65
C SER A 55 -11.91 12.89 16.51
N ARG A 56 -13.18 13.28 16.30
CA ARG A 56 -14.00 12.72 15.21
C ARG A 56 -13.45 13.02 13.80
N ARG A 57 -12.70 14.10 13.61
CA ARG A 57 -12.06 14.43 12.33
C ARG A 57 -10.85 13.55 12.06
N THR A 58 -9.99 13.34 13.06
CA THR A 58 -8.81 12.49 12.94
C THR A 58 -9.19 11.02 12.71
N LEU A 59 -10.15 10.50 13.47
CA LEU A 59 -10.62 9.11 13.28
C LEU A 59 -11.18 8.88 11.87
N ARG A 60 -11.95 9.83 11.32
CA ARG A 60 -12.46 9.74 9.94
C ARG A 60 -11.37 9.83 8.87
N ALA A 61 -10.33 10.63 9.10
CA ALA A 61 -9.21 10.72 8.17
C ALA A 61 -8.44 9.39 8.09
N MET A 62 -8.20 8.75 9.24
CA MET A 62 -7.53 7.44 9.28
C MET A 62 -8.36 6.34 8.62
N ALA A 63 -9.68 6.30 8.87
CA ALA A 63 -10.57 5.32 8.23
C ALA A 63 -10.54 5.40 6.69
N ARG A 64 -10.43 6.62 6.14
CA ARG A 64 -10.37 6.84 4.69
C ARG A 64 -9.08 6.30 4.07
N VAL A 65 -7.97 6.38 4.78
CA VAL A 65 -6.67 5.84 4.30
C VAL A 65 -6.68 4.32 4.33
N VAL A 66 -7.19 3.72 5.41
CA VAL A 66 -7.31 2.26 5.53
C VAL A 66 -8.17 1.68 4.41
N GLU A 67 -9.27 2.35 4.08
CA GLU A 67 -10.16 1.93 2.99
C GLU A 67 -9.44 1.94 1.63
N VAL A 68 -8.73 3.02 1.30
CA VAL A 68 -7.98 3.10 0.04
C VAL A 68 -6.87 2.04 -0.02
N MET A 69 -6.17 1.80 1.09
CA MET A 69 -5.11 0.78 1.16
C MET A 69 -5.65 -0.63 0.95
N ARG A 70 -6.81 -0.94 1.52
CA ARG A 70 -7.50 -2.22 1.34
C ARG A 70 -7.93 -2.43 -0.12
N ARG A 71 -8.43 -1.38 -0.78
CA ARG A 71 -8.81 -1.45 -2.20
C ARG A 71 -7.60 -1.61 -3.12
N LEU A 72 -6.48 -0.96 -2.80
CA LEU A 72 -5.21 -1.15 -3.51
C LEU A 72 -4.69 -2.60 -3.40
N SER A 73 -4.76 -3.18 -2.19
CA SER A 73 -4.34 -4.57 -1.95
C SER A 73 -5.17 -5.60 -2.71
N ASN A 74 -6.40 -5.26 -3.09
CA ASN A 74 -7.30 -6.14 -3.83
C ASN A 74 -7.23 -5.92 -5.35
N GLY A 75 -6.29 -5.10 -5.85
CA GLY A 75 -6.08 -4.88 -7.28
C GLY A 75 -6.98 -3.81 -7.92
N GLU A 76 -7.84 -3.12 -7.15
CA GLU A 76 -8.71 -2.05 -7.64
C GLU A 76 -8.00 -0.68 -7.61
N ALA A 77 -7.13 -0.41 -8.58
CA ALA A 77 -6.31 0.81 -8.56
C ALA A 77 -6.87 1.96 -9.43
N THR A 78 -7.93 2.65 -8.97
CA THR A 78 -8.35 3.96 -9.54
C THR A 78 -9.06 4.88 -8.53
N VAL A 79 -8.59 4.97 -7.28
CA VAL A 79 -9.18 5.95 -6.33
C VAL A 79 -8.25 7.15 -6.17
N ARG A 80 -8.51 8.21 -6.96
CA ARG A 80 -7.91 9.54 -6.71
C ARG A 80 -8.57 10.13 -5.45
N LEU A 81 -7.79 10.28 -4.39
CA LEU A 81 -8.22 10.99 -3.19
C LEU A 81 -8.46 12.47 -3.54
N ALA A 82 -9.71 12.93 -3.40
CA ALA A 82 -10.05 14.33 -3.63
C ALA A 82 -9.26 15.26 -2.68
N PRO A 83 -8.73 16.39 -3.17
CA PRO A 83 -7.94 17.32 -2.36
C PRO A 83 -8.74 17.86 -1.16
N GLY A 84 -8.32 17.52 0.06
CA GLY A 84 -8.85 18.05 1.32
C GLY A 84 -7.90 19.09 1.96
N ARG A 85 -8.45 20.06 2.72
CA ARG A 85 -7.76 21.27 3.23
C ARG A 85 -6.29 21.08 3.68
N ARG A 86 -5.48 22.08 3.26
CA ARG A 86 -4.03 22.38 3.36
C ARG A 86 -3.07 21.37 4.02
N ALA A 87 -3.35 20.81 5.19
CA ALA A 87 -2.49 19.80 5.83
C ALA A 87 -2.66 18.39 5.21
N THR A 88 -3.81 18.12 4.60
CA THR A 88 -4.13 16.83 3.94
C THR A 88 -3.58 16.78 2.52
N HIS A 89 -3.37 17.94 1.87
CA HIS A 89 -2.85 18.02 0.49
C HIS A 89 -1.45 17.41 0.33
N ALA A 90 -0.53 17.70 1.25
CA ALA A 90 0.82 17.15 1.17
C ALA A 90 0.80 15.62 1.23
N PHE A 91 0.04 15.06 2.17
CA PHE A 91 -0.11 13.61 2.29
C PHE A 91 -0.82 13.00 1.07
N VAL A 92 -1.91 13.61 0.59
CA VAL A 92 -2.66 13.11 -0.57
C VAL A 92 -1.82 13.15 -1.84
N ASN A 93 -1.00 14.20 -2.04
CA ASN A 93 -0.12 14.30 -3.20
C ASN A 93 1.00 13.27 -3.14
N THR A 94 1.70 13.15 -2.01
CA THR A 94 2.75 12.12 -1.83
C THR A 94 2.19 10.71 -1.96
N PHE A 95 0.97 10.47 -1.48
CA PHE A 95 0.29 9.18 -1.65
C PHE A 95 -0.05 8.91 -3.12
N ASN A 96 -0.60 9.90 -3.84
CA ASN A 96 -0.91 9.76 -5.27
C ASN A 96 0.37 9.54 -6.11
N GLU A 97 1.47 10.21 -5.78
CA GLU A 97 2.78 9.99 -6.42
C GLU A 97 3.28 8.57 -6.19
N MET A 98 3.18 8.05 -4.97
CA MET A 98 3.56 6.67 -4.64
C MET A 98 2.72 5.65 -5.43
N VAL A 99 1.40 5.88 -5.54
CA VAL A 99 0.51 5.00 -6.33
C VAL A 99 0.90 5.01 -7.80
N ALA A 100 1.18 6.18 -8.38
CA ALA A 100 1.60 6.29 -9.78
C ALA A 100 2.93 5.56 -10.04
N GLN A 101 3.93 5.75 -9.16
CA GLN A 101 5.21 5.05 -9.27
C GLN A 101 5.06 3.52 -9.15
N PHE A 102 4.18 3.06 -8.27
CA PHE A 102 3.92 1.63 -8.11
C PHE A 102 3.28 1.02 -9.36
N GLN A 103 2.29 1.69 -9.94
CA GLN A 103 1.67 1.25 -11.20
C GLN A 103 2.68 1.19 -12.35
N GLU A 104 3.56 2.19 -12.47
CA GLU A 104 4.59 2.20 -13.50
C GLU A 104 5.56 1.02 -13.36
N ARG A 105 5.97 0.68 -12.13
CA ARG A 105 6.84 -0.48 -11.87
C ARG A 105 6.17 -1.80 -12.24
N LEU A 106 4.88 -1.96 -11.94
CA LEU A 106 4.13 -3.17 -12.33
C LEU A 106 4.04 -3.30 -13.86
N ILE A 107 3.76 -2.21 -14.56
CA ILE A 107 3.70 -2.21 -16.04
C ILE A 107 5.07 -2.55 -16.64
N ARG A 108 6.16 -1.98 -16.11
CA ARG A 108 7.52 -2.30 -16.57
C ARG A 108 7.88 -3.76 -16.32
N ALA A 109 7.61 -4.27 -15.12
CA ALA A 109 7.89 -5.67 -14.77
C ALA A 109 7.08 -6.65 -15.63
N ALA A 110 5.81 -6.34 -15.93
CA ALA A 110 5.00 -7.12 -16.85
C ALA A 110 5.61 -7.12 -18.27
N ARG A 111 6.00 -5.94 -18.76
CA ARG A 111 6.61 -5.79 -20.08
C ARG A 111 7.95 -6.52 -20.21
N GLU A 112 8.82 -6.43 -19.21
CA GLU A 112 10.09 -7.18 -19.18
C GLU A 112 9.84 -8.70 -19.22
N ARG A 113 8.82 -9.18 -18.49
CA ARG A 113 8.43 -10.59 -18.53
C ARG A 113 7.94 -11.02 -19.91
N ASP A 114 7.09 -10.20 -20.54
CA ASP A 114 6.57 -10.47 -21.89
C ASP A 114 7.69 -10.43 -22.93
N GLU A 115 8.65 -9.52 -22.78
CA GLU A 115 9.82 -9.41 -23.66
C GLU A 115 10.76 -10.62 -23.49
N MET A 116 11.04 -11.06 -22.26
CA MET A 116 11.78 -12.31 -22.03
C MET A 116 11.07 -13.53 -22.62
N ALA A 117 9.75 -13.61 -22.49
CA ALA A 117 8.96 -14.69 -23.08
C ALA A 117 9.03 -14.67 -24.62
N ALA A 118 8.92 -13.49 -25.23
CA ALA A 118 9.01 -13.32 -26.68
C ALA A 118 10.43 -13.64 -27.21
N VAL A 119 11.49 -13.26 -26.49
CA VAL A 119 12.87 -13.64 -26.83
C VAL A 119 13.02 -15.15 -26.81
N LEU A 120 12.58 -15.83 -25.73
CA LEU A 120 12.64 -17.30 -25.67
C LEU A 120 11.83 -17.97 -26.78
N GLU A 121 10.70 -17.39 -27.18
CA GLU A 121 9.84 -17.90 -28.25
C GLU A 121 10.46 -17.74 -29.66
N HIS A 122 11.19 -16.64 -29.88
CA HIS A 122 11.81 -16.31 -31.18
C HIS A 122 13.29 -16.68 -31.32
N MET A 123 13.94 -17.16 -30.25
CA MET A 123 15.31 -17.70 -30.34
C MET A 123 15.34 -18.88 -31.32
N THR A 124 16.35 -18.90 -32.19
CA THR A 124 16.58 -19.97 -33.18
C THR A 124 17.11 -21.24 -32.52
N ASP A 125 17.82 -21.09 -31.41
CA ASP A 125 18.33 -22.19 -30.61
C ASP A 125 17.21 -22.82 -29.76
N GLY A 126 17.14 -24.15 -29.77
CA GLY A 126 16.21 -24.90 -28.96
C GLY A 126 16.58 -24.83 -27.48
N VAL A 127 15.69 -24.31 -26.65
CA VAL A 127 15.83 -24.28 -25.18
C VAL A 127 14.85 -25.27 -24.57
N LEU A 128 15.39 -26.17 -23.76
CA LEU A 128 14.63 -27.16 -23.02
C LEU A 128 15.18 -27.31 -21.59
N ILE A 129 14.29 -27.30 -20.59
CA ILE A 129 14.62 -27.46 -19.18
C ILE A 129 13.92 -28.72 -18.67
N VAL A 130 14.67 -29.56 -17.96
CA VAL A 130 14.17 -30.78 -17.31
C VAL A 130 14.27 -30.67 -15.80
N ASP A 131 13.42 -31.40 -15.08
CA ASP A 131 13.51 -31.56 -13.62
C ASP A 131 14.54 -32.63 -13.21
N ASP A 132 14.74 -32.78 -11.89
CA ASP A 132 15.66 -33.78 -11.31
C ASP A 132 15.31 -35.24 -11.70
N ALA A 133 14.06 -35.48 -12.15
CA ALA A 133 13.59 -36.77 -12.64
C ALA A 133 13.67 -36.90 -14.18
N GLY A 134 14.25 -35.91 -14.86
CA GLY A 134 14.42 -35.86 -16.30
C GLY A 134 13.14 -35.56 -17.09
N ARG A 135 12.12 -34.95 -16.47
CA ARG A 135 10.87 -34.55 -17.14
C ARG A 135 10.91 -33.11 -17.62
N VAL A 136 10.38 -32.84 -18.81
CA VAL A 136 10.40 -31.51 -19.42
C VAL A 136 9.49 -30.53 -18.65
N GLN A 137 10.08 -29.47 -18.11
CA GLN A 137 9.38 -28.35 -17.45
C GLN A 137 9.17 -27.15 -18.36
N LEU A 138 10.08 -26.91 -19.31
CA LEU A 138 10.01 -25.78 -20.22
C LEU A 138 10.59 -26.20 -21.57
N MET A 139 9.90 -25.87 -22.65
CA MET A 139 10.36 -26.08 -24.03
C MET A 139 9.94 -24.88 -24.87
N ASN A 140 10.88 -24.26 -25.59
CA ASN A 140 10.55 -23.18 -26.52
C ASN A 140 10.15 -23.71 -27.91
N ASN A 141 9.60 -22.84 -28.75
CA ASN A 141 9.13 -23.21 -30.09
C ASN A 141 10.26 -23.71 -31.00
N ALA A 142 11.50 -23.24 -30.83
CA ALA A 142 12.64 -23.77 -31.59
C ALA A 142 12.97 -25.21 -31.21
N ALA A 143 12.99 -25.56 -29.92
CA ALA A 143 13.19 -26.94 -29.47
C ALA A 143 12.07 -27.86 -29.97
N ALA A 144 10.80 -27.40 -29.92
CA ALA A 144 9.67 -28.14 -30.48
C ALA A 144 9.83 -28.42 -31.99
N ARG A 145 10.25 -27.40 -32.77
CA ARG A 145 10.53 -27.55 -34.21
C ARG A 145 11.72 -28.48 -34.49
N LEU A 146 12.80 -28.36 -33.72
CA LEU A 146 14.02 -29.16 -33.89
C LEU A 146 13.81 -30.63 -33.53
N LEU A 147 13.00 -30.90 -32.49
CA LEU A 147 12.69 -32.25 -32.02
C LEU A 147 11.46 -32.87 -32.70
N GLY A 148 10.72 -32.10 -33.50
CA GLY A 148 9.56 -32.56 -34.26
C GLY A 148 8.37 -32.96 -33.38
N VAL A 149 8.23 -32.33 -32.21
CA VAL A 149 7.18 -32.59 -31.21
C VAL A 149 6.44 -31.32 -30.86
N THR A 150 5.18 -31.40 -30.44
CA THR A 150 4.49 -30.21 -29.92
C THR A 150 4.86 -29.95 -28.46
N ILE A 151 4.85 -28.67 -28.04
CA ILE A 151 5.12 -28.30 -26.64
C ILE A 151 4.15 -29.03 -25.70
N SER A 152 2.87 -29.11 -26.06
CA SER A 152 1.84 -29.82 -25.28
C SER A 152 2.13 -31.31 -25.09
N GLU A 153 2.74 -31.97 -26.07
CA GLU A 153 3.10 -33.39 -25.99
C GLU A 153 4.38 -33.59 -25.17
N ALA A 154 5.31 -32.63 -25.18
CA ALA A 154 6.58 -32.73 -24.49
C ALA A 154 6.49 -32.42 -22.99
N MET A 155 5.59 -31.51 -22.58
CA MET A 155 5.45 -31.06 -21.18
C MET A 155 5.15 -32.23 -20.23
N GLY A 156 5.98 -32.41 -19.19
CA GLY A 156 5.84 -33.46 -18.18
C GLY A 156 6.24 -34.88 -18.62
N GLN A 157 6.57 -35.08 -19.90
CA GLN A 157 7.14 -36.34 -20.40
C GLN A 157 8.63 -36.43 -20.06
N SER A 158 9.15 -37.66 -20.00
CA SER A 158 10.59 -37.88 -19.83
C SER A 158 11.34 -37.39 -21.07
N PHE A 159 12.46 -36.68 -20.88
CA PHE A 159 13.32 -36.21 -21.95
C PHE A 159 13.70 -37.31 -22.94
N ALA A 160 13.97 -38.53 -22.43
CA ALA A 160 14.30 -39.70 -23.25
C ALA A 160 13.16 -40.17 -24.17
N GLN A 161 11.90 -39.81 -23.86
CA GLN A 161 10.73 -40.09 -24.71
C GLN A 161 10.51 -38.99 -25.75
N VAL A 162 10.89 -37.76 -25.42
CA VAL A 162 10.75 -36.57 -26.27
C VAL A 162 11.87 -36.50 -27.30
N VAL A 163 13.09 -36.88 -26.92
CA VAL A 163 14.27 -36.89 -27.78
C VAL A 163 14.53 -38.32 -28.25
N ARG A 164 14.18 -38.60 -29.51
CA ARG A 164 14.39 -39.91 -30.15
C ARG A 164 15.81 -40.12 -30.67
N ASP A 165 16.64 -39.08 -30.61
CA ASP A 165 18.02 -39.08 -31.09
C ASP A 165 19.00 -39.44 -29.95
N HIS A 166 19.74 -40.54 -30.11
CA HIS A 166 20.54 -41.14 -29.05
C HIS A 166 21.76 -40.28 -28.65
N ASN A 167 22.24 -39.39 -29.52
CA ASN A 167 23.38 -38.50 -29.23
C ASN A 167 23.06 -37.38 -28.22
N LEU A 168 21.79 -37.02 -28.08
CA LEU A 168 21.34 -35.96 -27.16
C LEU A 168 21.07 -36.47 -25.74
N ILE A 169 20.91 -37.79 -25.57
CA ILE A 169 20.67 -38.42 -24.26
C ILE A 169 21.97 -38.49 -23.44
N GLU A 170 23.13 -38.65 -24.09
CA GLU A 170 24.44 -38.65 -23.43
C GLU A 170 24.83 -37.27 -22.87
N ALA A 171 24.37 -36.17 -23.47
CA ALA A 171 24.68 -34.81 -23.01
C ALA A 171 24.06 -34.44 -21.65
N LEU A 172 23.10 -35.22 -21.16
CA LEU A 172 22.42 -35.02 -19.87
C LEU A 172 23.00 -35.88 -18.72
N GLN A 173 24.00 -36.73 -19.00
CA GLN A 173 24.62 -37.62 -18.01
C GLN A 173 25.95 -37.10 -17.42
N VAL A 174 26.22 -35.79 -17.50
CA VAL A 174 27.40 -35.16 -16.86
C VAL A 174 27.09 -34.74 -15.43
#